data_AF-A0A0F2R499-F1
#
_entry.id   AF-A0A0F2R499-F1
#
_cell.length_a   1.000
_cell.length_b   1.000
_cell.length_c   1.000
_cell.angle_alpha   90.00
_cell.angle_beta   90.00
_cell.angle_gamma   90.00
#
_symmetry.space_group_name_H-M   'P 1'
#
loop_
_entity.id
_entity.type
_entity.pdbx_description
1 polymer ?
#
loop_
_entity_poly.entity_id
_entity_poly.type
_entity_poly.pdbx_seq_one_letter_code
_entity_poly.pdbx_strand_id
1 'polypeptide(L)'
;MNRNAPLHLTRDERLKAVVDIGDIDHARRSHLATCDRCRDDFERLHGRLERLGRVAATLAPKPKAAFRLPARQAKTHGFFRPVWAIGISALLVAIVIVWPHAFSTVEPQPELARQEDRQLITSIENLVIDALPAPYQGLVAWTDPPNVDVPDISDDVRDWFMPSPSDQDDDEWLS
;
A
#
# COMPACT_ATOMS: atom_id res chain seq x y z
N MET A 1 33.74 34.31 5.33
CA MET A 1 33.76 33.36 4.18
C MET A 1 34.34 32.04 4.67
N ASN A 2 33.54 30.98 4.83
CA ASN A 2 34.07 29.63 5.04
C ASN A 2 33.02 28.53 4.72
N ARG A 3 33.31 27.77 3.65
CA ARG A 3 33.12 26.32 3.43
C ARG A 3 31.70 25.72 3.50
N ASN A 4 30.94 25.89 2.41
CA ASN A 4 29.98 24.87 1.96
C ASN A 4 30.77 23.67 1.45
N ALA A 5 31.09 22.70 2.30
CA ALA A 5 31.53 21.40 1.81
C ALA A 5 30.37 20.80 0.98
N PRO A 6 30.58 20.42 -0.29
CA PRO A 6 29.50 19.86 -1.09
C PRO A 6 29.12 18.50 -0.49
N LEU A 7 27.91 18.44 0.08
CA LEU A 7 27.35 17.23 0.67
C LEU A 7 27.23 16.16 -0.43
N HIS A 8 28.01 15.08 -0.34
CA HIS A 8 27.92 13.94 -1.25
C HIS A 8 26.53 13.30 -1.19
N LEU A 9 26.11 12.61 -2.26
CA LEU A 9 24.84 11.90 -2.27
C LEU A 9 24.81 10.82 -1.18
N THR A 10 23.69 10.77 -0.46
CA THR A 10 23.44 9.71 0.52
C THR A 10 23.26 8.36 -0.19
N ARG A 11 23.30 7.26 0.58
CA ARG A 11 23.07 5.91 0.03
C ARG A 11 21.69 5.80 -0.63
N ASP A 12 20.66 6.35 0.01
CA ASP A 12 19.28 6.27 -0.48
C ASP A 12 19.07 7.11 -1.74
N GLU A 13 19.71 8.28 -1.83
CA GLU A 13 19.68 9.11 -3.03
C GLU A 13 20.36 8.41 -4.21
N ARG A 14 21.47 7.70 -3.98
CA ARG A 14 22.11 6.89 -5.02
C ARG A 14 21.23 5.73 -5.46
N LEU A 15 20.56 5.04 -4.52
CA LEU A 15 19.63 3.97 -4.85
C LEU A 15 18.45 4.47 -5.69
N LYS A 16 17.86 5.62 -5.32
CA LYS A 16 16.81 6.27 -6.13
C LYS A 16 17.30 6.60 -7.53
N ALA A 17 18.49 7.19 -7.65
CA ALA A 17 19.08 7.54 -8.94
C ALA A 17 19.34 6.31 -9.84
N VAL A 18 19.57 5.12 -9.28
CA VAL A 18 19.74 3.89 -10.07
C VAL A 18 18.40 3.42 -10.66
N VAL A 19 17.29 3.63 -9.95
CA VAL A 19 15.95 3.29 -10.46
C VAL A 19 15.53 4.28 -11.55
N ASP A 20 15.60 5.56 -11.24
CA ASP A 20 15.41 6.65 -12.19
C ASP A 20 16.23 7.87 -11.76
N ILE A 21 17.11 8.34 -12.65
CA ILE A 21 17.89 9.56 -12.42
C ILE A 21 16.94 10.77 -12.28
N GLY A 22 15.76 10.75 -12.90
CA GLY A 22 14.75 11.81 -12.80
C GLY A 22 14.17 12.02 -11.40
N ASP A 23 14.21 11.01 -10.54
CA ASP A 23 13.61 11.04 -9.19
C ASP A 23 14.47 11.78 -8.15
N ILE A 24 15.71 12.14 -8.50
CA ILE A 24 16.58 12.94 -7.63
C ILE A 24 16.59 14.43 -8.04
N ASP A 25 16.69 15.27 -7.02
CA ASP A 25 16.70 16.72 -7.19
C ASP A 25 17.79 17.20 -8.17
N HIS A 26 17.52 18.28 -8.88
CA HIS A 26 18.38 18.79 -9.95
C HIS A 26 19.80 19.13 -9.44
N ALA A 27 19.93 19.67 -8.23
CA ALA A 27 21.23 20.00 -7.65
C ALA A 27 22.06 18.73 -7.34
N ARG A 28 21.40 17.62 -7.00
CA ARG A 28 22.06 16.33 -6.76
C ARG A 28 22.43 15.63 -8.06
N ARG A 29 21.61 15.77 -9.11
CA ARG A 29 21.96 15.29 -10.46
C ARG A 29 23.19 15.98 -11.02
N SER A 30 23.24 17.31 -10.91
CA SER A 30 24.42 18.06 -11.36
C SER A 30 25.66 17.70 -10.54
N HIS A 31 25.50 17.46 -9.22
CA HIS A 31 26.59 16.96 -8.39
C HIS A 31 27.08 15.58 -8.83
N LEU A 32 26.19 14.62 -9.13
CA LEU A 32 26.57 13.29 -9.64
C LEU A 32 27.41 13.39 -10.92
N ALA A 33 27.06 14.32 -11.81
CA ALA A 33 27.80 14.54 -13.07
C ALA A 33 29.18 15.18 -12.87
N THR A 34 29.36 15.95 -11.79
CA THR A 34 30.57 16.75 -11.56
C THR A 34 31.53 16.11 -10.54
N CYS A 35 31.02 15.30 -9.61
CA CYS A 35 31.81 14.69 -8.56
C CYS A 35 32.24 13.26 -8.93
N ASP A 36 33.54 13.08 -9.21
CA ASP A 36 34.11 11.78 -9.60
C ASP A 36 33.82 10.68 -8.56
N ARG A 37 33.95 10.98 -7.26
CA ARG A 37 33.67 10.01 -6.20
C ARG A 37 32.22 9.51 -6.21
N CYS A 38 31.26 10.43 -6.36
CA CYS A 38 29.85 10.05 -6.42
C CYS A 38 29.52 9.28 -7.71
N ARG A 39 30.18 9.62 -8.81
CA ARG A 39 30.06 8.89 -10.08
C ARG A 39 30.60 7.47 -9.96
N ASP A 40 31.82 7.30 -9.45
CA ASP A 40 32.44 5.98 -9.28
C ASP A 40 31.61 5.08 -8.37
N ASP A 41 31.12 5.62 -7.24
CA ASP A 41 30.26 4.89 -6.33
C ASP A 41 28.92 4.47 -6.99
N PHE A 42 28.35 5.34 -7.82
CA PHE A 42 27.13 5.07 -8.57
C PHE A 42 27.36 3.98 -9.63
N GLU A 43 28.43 4.07 -10.42
CA GLU A 43 28.78 3.08 -11.44
C GLU A 43 29.03 1.70 -10.82
N ARG A 44 29.74 1.63 -9.68
CA ARG A 44 29.95 0.39 -8.92
C ARG A 44 28.64 -0.21 -8.42
N LEU A 45 27.70 0.61 -7.97
CA LEU A 45 26.37 0.15 -7.53
C LEU A 45 25.56 -0.37 -8.73
N HIS A 46 25.50 0.41 -9.80
CA HIS A 46 24.78 0.07 -11.03
C HIS A 46 25.31 -1.25 -11.63
N GLY A 47 26.63 -1.39 -11.78
CA GLY A 47 27.25 -2.60 -12.32
C GLY A 47 27.01 -3.86 -11.48
N ARG A 48 26.93 -3.73 -10.14
CA ARG A 48 26.54 -4.85 -9.26
C ARG A 48 25.09 -5.27 -9.49
N LEU A 49 24.17 -4.31 -9.59
CA LEU A 49 22.75 -4.58 -9.83
C LEU A 49 22.52 -5.15 -11.23
N GLU A 50 23.24 -4.69 -12.24
CA GLU A 50 23.18 -5.26 -13.59
C GLU A 50 23.69 -6.70 -13.64
N ARG A 51 24.76 -7.02 -12.88
CA ARG A 51 25.24 -8.40 -12.74
C ARG A 51 24.19 -9.29 -12.08
N LEU A 52 23.57 -8.82 -10.99
CA LEU A 52 22.46 -9.52 -10.34
C LEU A 52 21.28 -9.72 -11.30
N GLY A 53 20.92 -8.70 -12.08
CA GLY A 53 19.87 -8.78 -13.09
C GLY A 53 20.16 -9.84 -14.15
N ARG A 54 21.40 -9.94 -14.62
CA ARG A 54 21.81 -10.99 -15.57
C ARG A 54 21.71 -12.39 -14.96
N VAL A 55 22.20 -12.57 -13.73
CA VAL A 55 22.10 -13.87 -13.03
C VAL A 55 20.63 -14.24 -12.80
N ALA A 56 19.82 -13.30 -12.32
CA ALA A 56 18.39 -13.50 -12.14
C ALA A 56 17.70 -13.86 -13.46
N ALA A 57 18.05 -13.21 -14.57
CA ALA A 57 17.50 -13.54 -15.88
C ALA A 57 17.90 -14.96 -16.35
N THR A 58 19.11 -15.43 -16.03
CA THR A 58 19.54 -16.79 -16.37
C THR A 58 18.87 -17.87 -15.53
N LEU A 59 18.56 -17.56 -14.26
CA LEU A 59 17.91 -18.48 -13.33
C LEU A 59 16.37 -18.41 -13.42
N ALA A 60 15.82 -17.34 -13.99
CA ALA A 60 14.39 -17.16 -14.11
C ALA A 60 13.79 -18.20 -15.09
N PRO A 61 12.68 -18.86 -14.72
CA PRO A 61 11.98 -19.75 -15.63
C PRO A 61 11.45 -18.95 -16.82
N LYS A 62 11.60 -19.50 -18.03
CA LYS A 62 11.05 -18.88 -19.24
C LYS A 62 9.53 -18.71 -19.08
N PRO A 63 8.98 -17.51 -19.29
CA PRO A 63 7.55 -17.31 -19.19
C PRO A 63 6.82 -18.15 -20.25
N LYS A 64 5.80 -18.92 -19.85
CA LYS A 64 5.02 -19.78 -20.75
C LYS A 64 4.21 -18.99 -21.79
N ALA A 65 3.92 -17.71 -21.51
CA ALA A 65 3.24 -16.81 -22.41
C ALA A 65 3.85 -15.40 -22.28
N ALA A 66 3.92 -14.67 -23.39
CA ALA A 66 4.30 -13.27 -23.37
C ALA A 66 3.22 -12.48 -22.59
N PHE A 67 3.58 -11.96 -21.42
CA PHE A 67 2.71 -11.07 -20.67
C PHE A 67 2.51 -9.79 -21.48
N ARG A 68 1.40 -9.70 -22.21
CA ARG A 68 0.98 -8.48 -22.90
C ARG A 68 0.45 -7.53 -21.83
N LEU A 69 1.30 -6.59 -21.41
CA LEU A 69 0.83 -5.41 -20.69
C LEU A 69 -0.28 -4.78 -21.54
N PRO A 70 -1.47 -4.50 -20.98
CA PRO A 70 -2.47 -3.73 -21.71
C PRO A 70 -1.80 -2.43 -22.13
N ALA A 71 -1.72 -2.20 -23.44
CA ALA A 71 -1.16 -0.97 -23.97
C ALA A 71 -1.83 0.17 -23.22
N ARG A 72 -1.05 1.03 -22.56
CA ARG A 72 -1.56 2.30 -22.04
C ARG A 72 -2.16 3.00 -23.24
N GLN A 73 -3.49 2.93 -23.37
CA GLN A 73 -4.21 3.73 -24.34
C GLN A 73 -3.91 5.16 -23.92
N ALA A 74 -2.97 5.80 -24.62
CA ALA A 74 -2.88 7.24 -24.61
C ALA A 74 -4.25 7.70 -25.11
N LYS A 75 -5.12 8.08 -24.17
CA LYS A 75 -6.40 8.71 -24.48
C LYS A 75 -6.03 10.02 -25.18
N THR A 76 -5.91 9.98 -26.50
CA THR A 76 -5.94 11.17 -27.34
C THR A 76 -7.32 11.75 -27.14
N HIS A 77 -7.44 12.67 -26.19
CA HIS A 77 -8.67 13.37 -25.90
C HIS A 77 -8.96 14.26 -27.11
N GLY A 78 -9.74 13.74 -28.06
CA GLY A 78 -10.24 14.50 -29.18
C GLY A 78 -11.02 15.70 -28.62
N PHE A 79 -10.47 16.90 -28.82
CA PHE A 79 -10.96 18.18 -28.28
C PHE A 79 -12.36 18.60 -28.79
N PHE A 80 -13.11 17.73 -29.46
CA PHE A 80 -14.38 18.07 -30.13
C PHE A 80 -15.65 17.54 -29.45
N ARG A 81 -15.58 17.05 -28.20
CA ARG A 81 -16.75 16.50 -27.49
C ARG A 81 -17.26 17.20 -26.22
N PRO A 82 -16.76 18.36 -25.73
CA PRO A 82 -17.25 18.87 -24.44
C PRO A 82 -18.61 19.58 -24.50
N VAL A 83 -19.10 19.99 -25.68
CA VAL A 83 -20.35 20.79 -25.76
C VAL A 83 -21.61 19.93 -25.60
N TRP A 84 -21.62 18.68 -26.06
CA TRP A 84 -22.79 17.79 -25.93
C TRP A 84 -22.93 17.18 -24.54
N ALA A 85 -21.83 17.04 -23.78
CA ALA A 85 -21.86 16.44 -22.45
C ALA A 85 -22.56 17.34 -21.40
N ILE A 86 -22.40 18.67 -21.52
CA ILE A 86 -23.02 19.63 -20.60
C ILE A 86 -24.54 19.68 -20.79
N GLY A 87 -25.02 19.58 -22.04
CA GLY A 87 -26.46 19.57 -22.33
C GLY A 87 -27.18 18.35 -21.75
N ILE A 88 -26.56 17.16 -21.84
CA ILE A 88 -27.17 15.92 -21.34
C ILE A 88 -27.19 15.89 -19.81
N SER A 89 -26.14 16.36 -19.13
CA SER A 89 -26.13 16.40 -17.67
C SER A 89 -27.20 17.34 -17.10
N ALA A 90 -27.40 18.50 -17.72
CA ALA A 90 -28.43 19.45 -17.28
C ALA A 90 -29.85 18.86 -17.45
N LEU A 91 -30.11 18.15 -18.55
CA LEU A 91 -31.39 17.48 -18.78
C LEU A 91 -31.65 16.36 -17.76
N LEU A 92 -30.65 15.53 -17.46
CA LEU A 92 -30.80 14.46 -16.47
C LEU A 92 -31.07 15.00 -15.06
N VAL A 93 -30.40 16.09 -14.66
CA VAL A 93 -30.68 16.76 -13.38
C VAL A 93 -32.09 17.32 -13.34
N ALA A 94 -32.56 17.95 -14.42
CA ALA A 94 -33.93 18.46 -14.50
C ALA A 94 -34.97 17.31 -14.41
N ILE A 95 -34.73 16.17 -15.04
CA ILE A 95 -35.60 15.00 -14.94
C ILE A 95 -35.65 14.48 -13.50
N VAL A 96 -34.50 14.30 -12.84
CA VAL A 96 -34.46 13.78 -11.45
C VAL A 96 -35.16 14.72 -10.47
N ILE A 97 -35.13 16.03 -10.68
CA ILE A 97 -35.78 17.01 -9.79
C ILE A 97 -37.29 17.11 -10.07
N VAL A 98 -37.70 17.13 -11.33
CA VAL A 98 -39.11 17.37 -11.72
C VAL A 98 -39.96 16.09 -11.64
N TRP A 99 -39.37 14.93 -11.93
CA TRP A 99 -40.07 13.65 -11.95
C TRP A 99 -40.73 13.26 -10.61
N PRO A 100 -40.06 13.35 -9.44
CA PRO A 100 -40.70 12.98 -8.17
C PRO A 100 -41.83 13.93 -7.80
N HIS A 101 -41.76 15.21 -8.18
CA HIS A 101 -42.84 16.18 -7.90
C HIS A 101 -44.06 16.01 -8.81
N ALA A 102 -43.88 15.52 -10.04
CA ALA A 102 -45.00 15.28 -10.96
C ALA A 102 -45.78 13.99 -10.64
N PHE A 103 -45.16 13.03 -9.94
CA PHE A 103 -45.74 11.71 -9.67
C PHE A 103 -45.90 11.36 -8.18
N SER A 104 -45.55 12.26 -7.24
CA SER A 104 -45.77 12.02 -5.81
C SER A 104 -47.24 12.18 -5.43
N THR A 105 -48.05 11.16 -5.70
CA THR A 105 -49.14 10.82 -4.79
C THR A 105 -48.50 10.35 -3.50
N VAL A 106 -48.66 11.13 -2.42
CA VAL A 106 -48.18 10.78 -1.08
C VAL A 106 -48.92 9.50 -0.65
N GLU A 107 -48.29 8.36 -0.88
CA GLU A 107 -48.74 7.07 -0.36
C GLU A 107 -48.42 7.05 1.15
N PRO A 108 -49.41 6.92 2.04
CA PRO A 108 -49.13 6.80 3.47
C PRO A 108 -48.33 5.52 3.72
N GLN A 109 -47.13 5.65 4.28
CA GLN A 109 -46.30 4.48 4.60
C GLN A 109 -47.08 3.48 5.48
N PRO A 110 -46.98 2.17 5.18
CA PRO A 110 -47.63 1.14 5.98
C PRO A 110 -47.02 1.11 7.39
N GLU A 111 -47.87 1.02 8.42
CA GLU A 111 -47.52 1.00 9.85
C GLU A 111 -46.36 0.03 10.19
N LEU A 112 -46.23 -1.06 9.42
CA LEU A 112 -45.14 -2.04 9.52
C LEU A 112 -43.75 -1.41 9.37
N ALA A 113 -43.55 -0.49 8.42
CA ALA A 113 -42.26 0.16 8.18
C ALA A 113 -41.84 1.05 9.37
N ARG A 114 -42.81 1.69 10.04
CA ARG A 114 -42.54 2.47 11.27
C ARG A 114 -42.20 1.58 12.46
N GLN A 115 -42.71 0.36 12.50
CA GLN A 115 -42.45 -0.56 13.60
C GLN A 115 -41.03 -1.14 13.51
N GLU A 116 -40.56 -1.46 12.31
CA GLU A 116 -39.19 -1.91 12.05
C GLU A 116 -38.16 -0.81 12.39
N ASP A 117 -38.41 0.44 11.98
CA ASP A 117 -37.53 1.57 12.29
C ASP A 117 -37.37 1.79 13.81
N ARG A 118 -38.46 1.62 14.58
CA ARG A 118 -38.38 1.74 16.04
C ARG A 118 -37.57 0.61 16.68
N GLN A 119 -37.68 -0.61 16.18
CA GLN A 119 -36.89 -1.75 16.68
C GLN A 119 -35.40 -1.59 16.37
N LEU A 120 -35.06 -1.04 15.21
CA LEU A 120 -33.69 -0.72 14.82
C LEU A 120 -33.06 0.31 15.76
N ILE A 121 -33.76 1.41 16.08
CA ILE A 121 -33.24 2.44 16.98
C ILE A 121 -32.98 1.87 18.40
N THR A 122 -33.88 1.04 18.94
CA THR A 122 -33.67 0.44 20.27
C THR A 122 -32.53 -0.58 20.28
N SER A 123 -32.27 -1.26 19.16
CA SER A 123 -31.12 -2.17 19.05
C SER A 123 -29.79 -1.41 19.14
N ILE A 124 -29.71 -0.24 18.51
CA ILE A 124 -28.49 0.58 18.51
C ILE A 124 -28.20 1.13 19.91
N GLU A 125 -29.21 1.58 20.66
CA GLU A 125 -29.03 2.06 22.04
C GLU A 125 -28.52 0.95 22.98
N ASN A 126 -28.96 -0.30 22.79
CA ASN A 126 -28.45 -1.44 23.57
C ASN A 126 -26.99 -1.76 23.27
N LEU A 127 -26.50 -1.55 22.04
CA LEU A 127 -25.09 -1.75 21.69
C LEU A 127 -24.14 -0.73 22.35
N VAL A 128 -24.66 0.39 22.88
CA VAL A 128 -23.86 1.37 23.61
C VAL A 128 -23.64 0.95 25.07
N ILE A 129 -24.59 0.23 25.66
CA ILE A 129 -24.53 -0.23 27.05
C ILE A 129 -23.81 -1.57 27.17
N ASP A 130 -23.99 -2.47 26.19
CA ASP A 130 -23.32 -3.76 26.13
C ASP A 130 -22.57 -3.90 24.79
N ALA A 131 -21.29 -3.53 24.80
CA ALA A 131 -20.45 -3.46 23.61
C ALA A 131 -20.24 -4.83 22.92
N LEU A 132 -20.66 -5.92 23.56
CA LEU A 132 -20.55 -7.26 23.02
C LEU A 132 -21.92 -7.96 22.96
N PRO A 133 -22.49 -8.13 21.76
CA PRO A 133 -23.75 -8.85 21.60
C PRO A 133 -23.66 -10.26 22.22
N ALA A 134 -24.74 -10.73 22.85
CA ALA A 134 -24.85 -12.05 23.49
C ALA A 134 -24.14 -13.23 22.79
N PRO A 135 -24.20 -13.41 21.44
CA PRO A 135 -23.48 -14.50 20.78
C PRO A 135 -21.95 -14.45 20.91
N TYR A 136 -21.38 -13.28 21.20
CA TYR A 136 -19.93 -13.08 21.32
C TYR A 136 -19.44 -13.10 22.79
N GLN A 137 -20.33 -13.03 23.78
CA GLN A 137 -19.96 -13.10 25.20
C GLN A 137 -19.29 -14.44 25.56
N GLY A 138 -19.68 -15.53 24.90
CA GLY A 138 -19.06 -16.86 25.08
C GLY A 138 -17.60 -16.95 24.61
N LEU A 139 -17.14 -16.05 23.74
CA LEU A 139 -15.75 -16.03 23.26
C LEU A 139 -14.81 -15.37 24.27
N VAL A 140 -15.29 -14.36 25.01
CA VAL A 140 -14.48 -13.68 26.03
C VAL A 140 -14.22 -14.58 27.23
N ALA A 141 -15.17 -15.45 27.57
CA ALA A 141 -15.01 -16.48 28.61
C ALA A 141 -13.93 -17.52 28.27
N TRP A 142 -13.54 -17.66 26.99
CA TRP A 142 -12.45 -18.55 26.55
C TRP A 142 -11.07 -17.89 26.60
N THR A 143 -11.01 -16.56 26.70
CA THR A 143 -9.78 -15.75 26.69
C THR A 143 -9.29 -15.33 28.07
N ASP A 144 -9.92 -15.75 29.17
CA ASP A 144 -9.24 -15.80 30.46
C ASP A 144 -8.39 -17.09 30.46
N PRO A 145 -7.06 -17.01 30.24
CA PRO A 145 -6.25 -18.20 30.37
C PRO A 145 -6.34 -18.66 31.84
N PRO A 146 -6.65 -19.93 32.13
CA PRO A 146 -6.27 -20.48 33.42
C PRO A 146 -4.77 -20.24 33.60
N ASN A 147 -4.29 -20.17 34.84
CA ASN A 147 -2.85 -20.17 35.11
C ASN A 147 -2.25 -21.46 34.51
N VAL A 148 -1.89 -21.41 33.23
CA VAL A 148 -1.29 -22.50 32.48
C VAL A 148 0.18 -22.39 32.82
N ASP A 149 0.68 -23.33 33.62
CA ASP A 149 2.10 -23.62 33.69
C ASP A 149 2.55 -23.87 32.24
N VAL A 150 3.20 -22.87 31.64
CA VAL A 150 3.78 -23.00 30.30
C VAL A 150 4.79 -24.12 30.43
N PRO A 151 4.60 -25.27 29.73
CA PRO A 151 5.59 -26.33 29.79
C PRO A 151 6.91 -25.76 29.30
N ASP A 152 7.96 -25.96 30.09
CA ASP A 152 9.33 -25.54 29.80
C ASP A 152 9.70 -25.99 28.39
N ILE A 153 9.61 -25.05 27.44
CA ILE A 153 9.91 -25.31 26.04
C ILE A 153 11.42 -25.47 25.99
N SER A 154 11.90 -26.69 25.73
CA SER A 154 13.33 -26.99 25.70
C SER A 154 14.07 -26.01 24.80
N ASP A 155 15.25 -25.57 25.24
CA ASP A 155 16.06 -24.55 24.56
C ASP A 155 16.32 -24.90 23.08
N ASP A 156 16.35 -26.19 22.73
CA ASP A 156 16.47 -26.69 21.35
C ASP A 156 15.36 -26.21 20.41
N VAL A 157 14.11 -26.12 20.88
CA VAL A 157 12.98 -25.62 20.06
C VAL A 157 13.04 -24.11 19.95
N ARG A 158 13.54 -23.43 20.99
CA ARG A 158 13.70 -21.97 20.99
C ARG A 158 14.75 -21.53 19.96
N ASP A 159 15.82 -22.30 19.82
CA ASP A 159 16.90 -22.05 18.86
C ASP A 159 16.43 -22.27 17.40
N TRP A 160 15.42 -23.11 17.17
CA TRP A 160 14.82 -23.29 15.85
C TRP A 160 14.05 -22.05 15.36
N PHE A 161 13.40 -21.30 16.27
CA PHE A 161 12.63 -20.10 15.93
C PHE A 161 13.45 -18.81 15.96
N MET A 162 14.58 -18.80 16.67
CA MET A 162 15.52 -17.69 16.74
C MET A 162 16.94 -18.19 16.51
N PRO A 163 17.46 -18.15 15.27
CA PRO A 163 18.89 -18.31 15.07
C PRO A 163 19.60 -17.24 15.90
N SER A 164 20.37 -17.66 16.91
CA SER A 164 21.13 -16.71 17.72
C SER A 164 22.17 -16.01 16.83
N PRO A 165 22.35 -14.68 16.95
CA PRO A 165 23.32 -13.95 16.15
C PRO A 165 24.78 -14.19 16.58
N SER A 166 25.08 -15.19 17.42
CA SER A 166 26.43 -15.38 18.00
C SER A 166 27.29 -16.45 17.32
N ASP A 167 26.82 -17.15 16.28
CA ASP A 167 27.64 -18.13 15.54
C ASP A 167 27.99 -17.69 14.11
N GLN A 168 27.89 -16.39 13.81
CA GLN A 168 28.44 -15.80 12.59
C GLN A 168 29.48 -14.76 13.01
N ASP A 169 30.74 -15.06 12.67
CA ASP A 169 31.88 -14.14 12.57
C ASP A 169 32.92 -14.17 13.70
N ASP A 170 33.69 -15.27 13.84
CA ASP A 170 34.97 -15.25 14.59
C ASP A 170 36.17 -15.97 13.92
N ASP A 171 36.08 -16.45 12.66
CA ASP A 171 37.13 -17.32 12.10
C ASP A 171 37.75 -16.90 10.73
N GLU A 172 37.63 -15.65 10.24
CA GLU A 172 38.17 -15.29 8.91
C GLU A 172 39.02 -14.00 8.81
N TRP A 173 39.48 -13.42 9.94
CA TRP A 173 40.29 -12.18 9.93
C TRP A 173 41.75 -12.31 10.38
N LEU A 174 42.29 -13.53 10.52
CA LEU A 174 43.71 -13.74 10.79
C LEU A 174 44.33 -14.75 9.82
N SER A 175 44.53 -14.33 8.57
CA SER A 175 45.48 -14.91 7.61
C SER A 175 45.93 -13.87 6.61
#